data_AF-A0A0G2FMX4-F1
#
_entry.id   AF-A0A0G2FMX4-F1
#
_cell.length_a   1.000
_cell.length_b   1.000
_cell.length_c   1.000
_cell.angle_alpha   90.00
_cell.angle_beta   90.00
_cell.angle_gamma   90.00
#
_symmetry.space_group_name_H-M   'P 1'
#
loop_
_entity.id
_entity.type
_entity.pdbx_description
1 polymer ?
#
loop_
_entity_poly.entity_id
_entity_poly.type
_entity_poly.pdbx_seq_one_letter_code
_entity_poly.pdbx_strand_id
1 'polypeptide(L)'
;MVHYIGIKGALIFGTIGYAPYAAGLYTKSRYDVDWLLLFGAAVCGISAGVFWMAEAAIAIAYPEPWNKGKALGYWLTYRLSGQIIGGAVNLGLNADRNQAGQVSYTVYILFIAIQAAGPFVALLLNKPDRVQRKDGKKVSLEILQDPWFEMKKTARLFVTKKFLLIVPFIGQAVFAEAVFFTYLSRE
;
A
#
# COMPACT_ATOMS: atom_id res chain seq x y z
N MET A 1 -1.56 -8.87 -14.16
CA MET A 1 -2.71 -8.04 -13.74
C MET A 1 -2.74 -6.69 -14.44
N VAL A 2 -1.70 -5.86 -14.30
CA VAL A 2 -1.59 -4.56 -15.02
C VAL A 2 -1.78 -4.70 -16.53
N HIS A 3 -1.25 -5.77 -17.14
CA HIS A 3 -1.48 -6.07 -18.56
C HIS A 3 -2.97 -6.20 -18.95
N TYR A 4 -3.81 -6.78 -18.07
CA TYR A 4 -5.21 -7.07 -18.39
C TYR A 4 -6.17 -5.94 -18.00
N ILE A 5 -5.98 -5.30 -16.84
CA ILE A 5 -6.91 -4.29 -16.30
C ILE A 5 -6.32 -2.87 -16.25
N GLY A 6 -5.08 -2.71 -16.73
CA GLY A 6 -4.32 -1.46 -16.65
C GLY A 6 -3.86 -1.12 -15.23
N ILE A 7 -2.97 -0.13 -15.12
CA ILE A 7 -2.46 0.32 -13.81
C ILE A 7 -3.57 0.94 -12.95
N LYS A 8 -4.56 1.60 -13.57
CA LYS A 8 -5.71 2.18 -12.86
C LYS A 8 -6.57 1.08 -12.23
N GLY A 9 -6.87 0.01 -12.97
CA GLY A 9 -7.58 -1.13 -12.42
C GLY A 9 -6.80 -1.82 -11.31
N ALA A 10 -5.47 -1.91 -11.45
CA ALA A 10 -4.60 -2.46 -10.42
C ALA A 10 -4.60 -1.62 -9.13
N LEU A 11 -4.58 -0.29 -9.23
CA LEU A 11 -4.72 0.60 -8.08
C LEU A 11 -6.08 0.44 -7.38
N ILE A 12 -7.17 0.42 -8.14
CA ILE A 12 -8.52 0.24 -7.58
C ILE A 12 -8.60 -1.08 -6.83
N PHE A 13 -8.21 -2.19 -7.46
CA PHE A 13 -8.17 -3.50 -6.79
C PHE A 13 -7.30 -3.47 -5.54
N GLY A 14 -6.14 -2.81 -5.64
CA GLY A 14 -5.20 -2.72 -4.53
C GLY A 14 -5.78 -2.02 -3.29
N THR A 15 -6.71 -1.08 -3.48
CA THR A 15 -7.37 -0.39 -2.35
C THR A 15 -8.51 -1.18 -1.69
N ILE A 16 -9.04 -2.22 -2.33
CA ILE A 16 -10.25 -2.92 -1.83
C ILE A 16 -9.97 -3.75 -0.58
N GLY A 17 -8.79 -4.37 -0.47
CA GLY A 17 -8.54 -5.34 0.61
C GLY A 17 -8.23 -4.73 1.98
N TYR A 18 -7.96 -3.43 2.07
CA TYR A 18 -7.71 -2.76 3.34
C TYR A 18 -8.95 -2.73 4.24
N ALA A 19 -10.12 -2.38 3.69
CA ALA A 19 -11.36 -2.26 4.48
C ALA A 19 -11.83 -3.60 5.11
N PRO A 20 -11.82 -4.75 4.40
CA PRO A 20 -12.12 -6.06 5.00
C PRO A 20 -11.18 -6.45 6.15
N TYR A 21 -9.89 -6.11 6.06
CA TYR A 21 -8.94 -6.36 7.15
C TYR A 21 -9.24 -5.51 8.38
N ALA A 22 -9.49 -4.21 8.20
CA ALA A 22 -9.89 -3.32 9.29
C ALA A 22 -11.23 -3.76 9.93
N ALA A 23 -12.19 -4.23 9.12
CA ALA A 23 -13.43 -4.81 9.61
C ALA A 23 -13.19 -6.10 10.41
N GLY A 24 -12.27 -6.95 9.97
CA GLY A 24 -11.85 -8.15 10.70
C GLY A 24 -11.22 -7.84 12.06
N LEU A 25 -10.38 -6.81 12.14
CA LEU A 25 -9.83 -6.34 13.42
C LEU A 25 -10.93 -5.82 14.35
N TYR A 26 -11.91 -5.08 13.81
CA TYR A 26 -13.07 -4.62 14.57
C TYR A 26 -13.90 -5.79 15.12
N THR A 27 -14.23 -6.80 14.30
CA THR A 27 -15.04 -7.94 14.74
C THR A 27 -14.29 -8.82 15.74
N LYS A 28 -12.97 -8.97 15.59
CA LYS A 28 -12.11 -9.63 16.59
C LYS A 28 -12.17 -8.89 17.92
N SER A 29 -12.01 -7.57 17.91
CA SER A 29 -12.03 -6.74 19.12
C SER A 29 -13.41 -6.67 19.81
N ARG A 30 -14.51 -6.69 19.03
CA ARG A 30 -15.87 -6.52 19.57
C ARG A 30 -16.60 -7.84 19.90
N TYR A 31 -16.34 -8.89 19.13
CA TYR A 31 -17.10 -10.14 19.15
C TYR A 31 -16.21 -11.40 19.27
N ASP A 32 -14.88 -11.24 19.33
CA ASP A 32 -13.90 -12.34 19.37
C ASP A 32 -14.03 -13.34 18.22
N VAL A 33 -14.29 -12.82 17.01
CA VAL A 33 -14.46 -13.62 15.78
C VAL A 33 -13.21 -13.56 14.90
N ASP A 34 -12.64 -14.72 14.58
CA ASP A 34 -11.30 -14.83 13.98
C ASP A 34 -11.31 -15.01 12.46
N TRP A 35 -12.35 -15.63 11.92
CA TRP A 35 -12.38 -16.00 10.51
C TRP A 35 -12.34 -14.76 9.60
N LEU A 36 -13.04 -13.67 9.97
CA LEU A 36 -13.08 -12.44 9.17
C LEU A 36 -11.73 -11.72 9.21
N LEU A 37 -11.03 -11.78 10.35
CA LEU A 37 -9.67 -11.25 10.47
C LEU A 37 -8.70 -12.01 9.55
N LEU A 38 -8.72 -13.35 9.57
CA LEU A 38 -7.86 -14.17 8.72
C LEU A 38 -8.16 -13.96 7.23
N PHE A 39 -9.43 -13.97 6.86
CA PHE A 39 -9.86 -13.69 5.49
C PHE A 39 -9.46 -12.28 5.05
N GLY A 40 -9.75 -11.28 5.89
CA GLY A 40 -9.39 -9.89 5.65
C GLY A 40 -7.88 -9.70 5.49
N ALA A 41 -7.06 -10.34 6.34
CA ALA A 41 -5.61 -10.29 6.25
C ALA A 41 -5.09 -10.89 4.94
N ALA A 42 -5.64 -12.03 4.49
CA ALA A 42 -5.27 -12.66 3.22
C ALA A 42 -5.62 -11.78 2.01
N VAL A 43 -6.84 -11.25 1.97
CA VAL A 43 -7.30 -10.35 0.90
C VAL A 43 -6.49 -9.05 0.91
N CYS A 44 -6.24 -8.49 2.09
CA CYS A 44 -5.40 -7.30 2.27
C CYS A 44 -4.00 -7.56 1.73
N GLY A 45 -3.35 -8.67 2.09
CA GLY A 45 -2.01 -9.01 1.60
C GLY A 45 -1.93 -9.07 0.08
N ILE A 46 -2.90 -9.73 -0.57
CA ILE A 46 -2.96 -9.80 -2.03
C ILE A 46 -3.17 -8.41 -2.64
N SER A 47 -4.13 -7.64 -2.12
CA SER A 47 -4.45 -6.31 -2.63
C SER A 47 -3.30 -5.31 -2.43
N ALA A 48 -2.66 -5.31 -1.25
CA ALA A 48 -1.53 -4.45 -0.92
C ALA A 48 -0.34 -4.76 -1.83
N GLY A 49 -0.06 -6.04 -2.10
CA GLY A 49 1.01 -6.42 -3.04
C GLY A 49 0.79 -5.83 -4.43
N VAL A 50 -0.45 -5.80 -4.92
CA VAL A 50 -0.80 -5.15 -6.19
C VAL A 50 -0.73 -3.63 -6.09
N PHE A 51 -1.23 -3.05 -5.00
CA PHE A 51 -1.25 -1.60 -4.77
C PHE A 51 0.17 -1.02 -4.79
N TRP A 52 1.05 -1.54 -3.94
CA TRP A 52 2.44 -1.05 -3.82
C TRP A 52 3.23 -1.27 -5.11
N MET A 53 3.00 -2.37 -5.83
CA MET A 53 3.61 -2.59 -7.14
C MET A 53 3.13 -1.57 -8.17
N ALA A 54 1.82 -1.30 -8.23
CA ALA A 54 1.26 -0.33 -9.16
C ALA A 54 1.73 1.09 -8.85
N GLU A 55 1.79 1.45 -7.57
CA GLU A 55 2.30 2.72 -7.08
C GLU A 55 3.79 2.90 -7.41
N ALA A 56 4.63 1.87 -7.18
CA ALA A 56 6.05 1.92 -7.51
C ALA A 56 6.28 2.11 -9.02
N ALA A 57 5.50 1.42 -9.87
CA ALA A 57 5.57 1.60 -11.32
C ALA A 57 5.24 3.05 -11.73
N ILE A 58 4.20 3.65 -11.12
CA ILE A 58 3.83 5.05 -11.36
C ILE A 58 4.94 5.99 -10.87
N ALA A 59 5.47 5.78 -9.66
CA ALA A 59 6.51 6.61 -9.07
C ALA A 59 7.80 6.63 -9.91
N ILE A 60 8.13 5.52 -10.58
CA ILE A 60 9.33 5.43 -11.44
C ILE A 60 9.07 6.01 -12.84
N ALA A 61 7.89 5.78 -13.42
CA ALA A 61 7.59 6.12 -14.81
C ALA A 61 7.09 7.54 -15.02
N TYR A 62 6.31 8.10 -14.08
CA TYR A 62 5.66 9.39 -14.24
C TYR A 62 6.64 10.58 -14.21
N PRO A 63 7.57 10.69 -13.24
CA PRO A 63 8.40 11.88 -13.10
C PRO A 63 9.44 12.01 -14.21
N GLU A 64 9.70 13.23 -14.67
CA GLU A 64 10.81 13.49 -15.60
C GLU A 64 12.16 13.06 -15.00
N PRO A 65 13.14 12.58 -15.80
CA PRO A 65 14.42 12.08 -15.27
C PRO A 65 15.12 13.04 -14.29
N TRP A 66 15.05 14.35 -14.56
CA TRP A 66 15.61 15.41 -13.70
C TRP A 66 14.75 15.76 -12.48
N ASN A 67 13.48 15.35 -12.45
CA ASN A 67 12.54 15.63 -11.36
C ASN A 67 12.23 14.40 -10.49
N LYS A 68 12.82 13.22 -10.76
CA LYS A 68 12.58 11.98 -10.01
C LYS A 68 12.76 12.15 -8.50
N GLY A 69 13.81 12.86 -8.08
CA GLY A 69 14.07 13.13 -6.66
C GLY A 69 12.97 13.95 -5.99
N LYS A 70 12.46 15.00 -6.66
CA LYS A 70 11.36 15.83 -6.13
C LYS A 70 10.05 15.04 -6.03
N ALA A 71 9.74 14.24 -7.05
CA ALA A 71 8.56 13.40 -7.05
C ALA A 71 8.61 12.33 -5.95
N LEU A 72 9.77 11.70 -5.74
CA LEU A 72 9.98 10.77 -4.63
C LEU A 72 9.83 11.46 -3.27
N GLY A 73 10.33 12.70 -3.15
CA GLY A 73 10.14 13.53 -1.97
C GLY A 73 8.65 13.77 -1.66
N TYR A 74 7.88 14.23 -2.65
CA TYR A 74 6.43 14.43 -2.47
C TYR A 74 5.71 13.14 -2.10
N TRP A 75 6.05 12.04 -2.78
CA TRP A 75 5.50 10.73 -2.48
C TRP A 75 5.74 10.32 -1.02
N LEU A 76 6.97 10.47 -0.52
CA LEU A 76 7.31 10.17 0.87
C LEU A 76 6.60 11.11 1.85
N THR A 77 6.50 12.40 1.52
CA THR A 77 5.76 13.37 2.34
C THR A 77 4.29 12.97 2.47
N TYR A 78 3.63 12.61 1.37
CA TYR A 78 2.24 12.16 1.43
C TYR A 78 2.09 10.87 2.25
N ARG A 79 2.98 9.88 2.04
CA ARG A 79 2.96 8.62 2.81
C ARG A 79 3.11 8.87 4.32
N LEU A 80 4.08 9.68 4.74
CA LEU A 80 4.32 10.00 6.14
C LEU A 80 3.21 10.87 6.73
N SER A 81 2.66 11.82 5.97
CA SER A 81 1.54 12.65 6.42
C SER A 81 0.31 11.81 6.76
N GLY A 82 0.03 10.76 5.98
CA GLY A 82 -1.05 9.83 6.27
C GLY A 82 -0.85 9.09 7.60
N GLN A 83 0.39 8.69 7.90
CA GLN A 83 0.72 8.06 9.19
C GLN A 83 0.54 9.04 10.36
N ILE A 84 0.98 10.29 10.22
CA ILE A 84 0.83 11.33 11.24
C ILE A 84 -0.65 11.60 11.51
N ILE A 85 -1.47 11.78 10.47
CA ILE A 85 -2.92 12.01 10.62
C ILE A 85 -3.58 10.81 11.29
N GLY A 86 -3.24 9.58 10.88
CA GLY A 86 -3.78 8.37 11.49
C GLY A 86 -3.42 8.26 12.98
N GLY A 87 -2.18 8.54 13.34
CA GLY A 87 -1.74 8.60 14.74
C GLY A 87 -2.46 9.67 15.55
N ALA A 88 -2.63 10.88 14.99
CA ALA A 88 -3.32 11.98 15.63
C ALA A 88 -4.81 11.69 15.88
N VAL A 89 -5.51 11.09 14.90
CA VAL A 89 -6.93 10.68 15.04
C VAL A 89 -7.06 9.60 16.11
N ASN A 90 -6.17 8.60 16.12
CA ASN A 90 -6.19 7.54 17.11
C ASN A 90 -5.93 8.08 18.53
N LEU A 91 -4.95 8.97 18.68
CA LEU A 91 -4.65 9.65 19.95
C LEU A 91 -5.83 10.50 20.42
N GLY A 92 -6.38 11.35 19.57
CA GLY A 92 -7.49 12.25 19.93
C GLY A 92 -8.74 11.50 20.37
N LEU A 93 -9.05 10.36 19.76
CA LEU A 93 -10.22 9.55 20.10
C LEU A 93 -10.01 8.61 21.30
N ASN A 94 -8.77 8.41 21.74
CA ASN A 94 -8.45 7.59 22.92
C ASN A 94 -7.82 8.39 24.07
N ALA A 95 -7.66 9.71 23.95
CA ALA A 95 -6.97 10.57 24.93
C ALA A 95 -7.58 10.48 26.34
N ASP A 96 -8.89 10.29 26.44
CA ASP A 96 -9.61 10.23 27.73
C ASP A 96 -9.74 8.81 28.30
N ARG A 97 -9.23 7.78 27.61
CA ARG A 97 -9.33 6.38 28.04
C ARG A 97 -8.05 5.93 28.75
N ASN A 98 -8.19 5.60 30.03
CA ASN A 98 -7.10 5.12 30.88
C ASN A 98 -6.89 3.60 30.83
N GLN A 99 -7.29 2.94 29.73
CA GLN A 99 -7.09 1.50 29.50
C GLN A 99 -6.11 1.31 28.35
N ALA A 100 -4.93 0.78 28.67
CA ALA A 100 -3.90 0.45 27.68
C ALA A 100 -4.35 -0.71 26.76
N GLY A 101 -3.88 -0.70 25.52
CA GLY A 101 -3.97 -1.85 24.61
C GLY A 101 -5.25 -2.05 23.78
N GLN A 102 -6.31 -1.21 23.90
CA GLN A 102 -7.51 -1.33 23.04
C GLN A 102 -7.87 -0.06 22.28
N VAL A 103 -7.73 -0.13 20.94
CA VAL A 103 -8.23 0.90 20.02
C VAL A 103 -9.75 1.01 20.15
N SER A 104 -10.27 2.21 20.37
CA SER A 104 -11.71 2.45 20.45
C SER A 104 -12.45 1.95 19.21
N TYR A 105 -13.63 1.37 19.40
CA TYR A 105 -14.54 0.97 18.31
C TYR A 105 -14.83 2.12 17.33
N THR A 106 -14.92 3.35 17.83
CA THR A 106 -15.11 4.54 17.00
C THR A 106 -13.94 4.74 16.02
N VAL A 107 -12.71 4.48 16.47
CA VAL A 107 -11.50 4.57 15.65
C VAL A 107 -11.52 3.53 14.54
N TYR A 108 -11.88 2.29 14.85
CA TYR A 108 -12.04 1.24 13.83
C TYR A 108 -13.05 1.65 12.75
N ILE A 109 -14.25 2.11 13.15
CA ILE A 109 -15.30 2.51 12.20
C ILE A 109 -14.83 3.66 11.30
N LEU A 110 -14.16 4.67 11.87
CA LEU A 110 -13.60 5.79 11.11
C LEU A 110 -12.60 5.34 10.06
N PHE A 111 -11.64 4.49 10.45
CA PHE A 111 -10.64 3.98 9.52
C PHE A 111 -11.23 3.06 8.45
N ILE A 112 -12.23 2.23 8.80
CA ILE A 112 -12.94 1.39 7.84
C ILE A 112 -13.66 2.27 6.81
N ALA A 113 -14.34 3.33 7.23
CA ALA A 113 -15.05 4.24 6.34
C ALA A 113 -14.09 4.94 5.37
N ILE A 114 -12.95 5.44 5.86
CA ILE A 114 -11.91 6.08 5.02
C ILE A 114 -11.33 5.07 4.01
N GLN A 115 -11.03 3.85 4.46
CA GLN A 115 -10.49 2.80 3.58
C GLN A 115 -11.51 2.36 2.52
N ALA A 116 -12.80 2.27 2.89
CA ALA A 116 -13.88 1.96 1.95
C ALA A 116 -14.09 3.07 0.91
N ALA A 117 -13.72 4.33 1.21
CA ALA A 117 -13.70 5.41 0.24
C ALA A 117 -12.54 5.32 -0.77
N GLY A 118 -11.47 4.59 -0.44
CA GLY A 118 -10.24 4.46 -1.25
C GLY A 118 -10.48 4.05 -2.71
N PRO A 119 -11.25 2.99 -3.00
CA PRO A 119 -11.58 2.59 -4.37
C PRO A 119 -12.27 3.69 -5.18
N PHE A 120 -13.13 4.50 -4.55
CA PHE A 120 -13.84 5.59 -5.21
C PHE A 120 -12.89 6.75 -5.54
N VAL A 121 -11.94 7.05 -4.66
CA VAL A 121 -10.89 8.03 -4.94
C VAL A 121 -9.98 7.52 -6.08
N ALA A 122 -9.64 6.23 -6.08
CA ALA A 122 -8.87 5.61 -7.17
C ALA A 122 -9.61 5.66 -8.52
N LEU A 123 -10.95 5.62 -8.53
CA LEU A 123 -11.75 5.82 -9.75
C LEU A 123 -11.63 7.23 -10.32
N LEU A 124 -11.37 8.26 -9.50
CA LEU A 124 -11.16 9.64 -9.96
C LEU A 124 -9.79 9.84 -10.62
N LEU A 125 -8.84 8.91 -10.44
CA LEU A 125 -7.52 9.02 -11.05
C LEU A 125 -7.57 8.85 -12.57
N ASN A 126 -6.81 9.68 -13.28
CA ASN A 126 -6.66 9.56 -14.73
C ASN A 126 -5.83 8.33 -15.11
N LYS A 127 -6.16 7.72 -16.25
CA LYS A 127 -5.34 6.66 -16.84
C LYS A 127 -3.96 7.25 -17.25
N PRO A 128 -2.86 6.49 -17.11
CA PRO A 128 -1.51 6.96 -17.48
C PRO A 128 -1.42 7.53 -18.88
N ASP A 129 -2.14 6.94 -19.84
CA ASP A 129 -2.12 7.35 -21.25
C ASP A 129 -2.68 8.77 -21.48
N ARG A 130 -3.43 9.28 -20.50
CA ARG A 130 -3.98 10.65 -20.49
C ARG A 130 -3.15 11.62 -19.65
N VAL A 131 -2.08 11.15 -19.02
CA VAL A 131 -1.16 11.99 -18.24
C VAL A 131 -0.09 12.52 -19.19
N GLN A 132 -0.10 13.84 -19.39
CA GLN A 132 0.95 14.53 -20.13
C GLN A 132 1.96 15.10 -19.14
N ARG A 133 3.23 14.76 -19.34
CA ARG A 133 4.34 15.31 -18.54
C ARG A 133 4.61 16.76 -18.94
N LYS A 134 5.33 17.50 -18.10
CA LYS A 134 5.67 18.91 -18.38
C LYS A 134 6.61 19.06 -19.58
N ASP A 135 7.33 18.00 -19.94
CA ASP A 135 8.16 17.91 -21.14
C ASP A 135 7.37 17.64 -22.44
N GLY A 136 6.03 17.58 -22.36
CA GLY A 136 5.14 17.32 -23.49
C GLY A 136 5.07 15.85 -23.92
N LYS A 137 5.89 14.96 -23.33
CA LYS A 137 5.90 13.52 -23.63
C LYS A 137 4.82 12.80 -22.83
N LYS A 138 4.29 11.73 -23.42
CA LYS A 138 3.39 10.80 -22.72
C LYS A 138 4.21 9.92 -21.79
N VAL A 139 3.63 9.57 -20.64
CA VAL A 139 4.20 8.52 -19.78
C VAL A 139 4.07 7.19 -20.50
N SER A 140 5.20 6.55 -20.83
CA SER A 140 5.21 5.17 -21.34
C SER A 140 5.37 4.22 -20.16
N LEU A 141 4.32 3.48 -19.85
CA LEU A 141 4.44 2.25 -19.08
C LEU A 141 4.66 1.13 -20.09
N GLU A 142 5.90 0.70 -20.27
CA GLU A 142 6.22 -0.46 -21.12
C GLU A 142 5.63 -1.72 -20.48
N ILE A 143 4.45 -2.12 -20.92
CA ILE A 143 3.82 -3.39 -20.58
C ILE A 143 4.28 -4.38 -21.65
N LEU A 144 5.11 -5.38 -21.31
CA LEU A 144 5.48 -6.39 -22.32
C LEU A 144 4.26 -7.26 -22.66
N GLN A 145 4.27 -7.81 -23.87
CA GLN A 145 3.14 -8.56 -24.42
C GLN A 145 2.98 -9.96 -23.80
N ASP A 146 4.01 -10.53 -23.17
CA ASP A 146 3.97 -11.88 -22.57
C ASP A 146 4.19 -11.84 -21.04
N PRO A 147 3.11 -11.93 -20.23
CA PRO A 147 3.19 -11.97 -18.77
C PRO A 147 3.95 -13.18 -18.21
N TRP A 148 3.95 -14.32 -18.92
CA TRP A 148 4.62 -15.53 -18.44
C TRP A 148 6.14 -15.39 -18.57
N PHE A 149 6.59 -14.80 -19.68
CA PHE A 149 7.98 -14.45 -19.87
C PHE A 149 8.47 -13.42 -18.83
N GLU A 150 7.66 -12.40 -18.51
CA GLU A 150 7.96 -11.46 -17.44
C GLU A 150 8.12 -12.15 -16.08
N MET A 151 7.17 -13.01 -15.71
CA MET A 151 7.23 -13.75 -14.44
C MET A 151 8.50 -14.61 -14.37
N LYS A 152 8.86 -15.31 -15.46
CA LYS A 152 10.07 -16.13 -15.53
C LYS A 152 11.34 -15.30 -15.42
N LYS A 153 11.41 -14.14 -16.09
CA LYS A 153 12.56 -13.22 -15.96
C LYS A 153 12.69 -12.66 -14.55
N THR A 154 11.57 -12.24 -13.95
CA THR A 154 11.51 -11.75 -12.59
C THR A 154 11.95 -12.83 -11.60
N ALA A 155 11.43 -14.05 -11.71
CA ALA A 155 11.86 -15.19 -10.89
C ALA A 155 13.37 -15.48 -11.03
N ARG A 156 13.91 -15.42 -12.25
CA ARG A 156 15.35 -15.59 -12.48
C ARG A 156 16.19 -14.46 -11.85
N LEU A 157 15.67 -13.23 -11.84
CA LEU A 157 16.33 -12.09 -11.22
C LEU A 157 16.49 -12.30 -9.70
N PHE A 158 15.48 -12.84 -9.02
CA PHE A 158 15.54 -13.17 -7.59
C PHE A 158 16.69 -14.12 -7.22
N VAL A 159 17.10 -15.00 -8.13
CA VAL A 159 18.18 -15.99 -7.91
C VAL A 159 19.55 -15.46 -8.37
N THR A 160 19.62 -14.26 -8.94
CA THR A 160 20.87 -13.71 -9.46
C THR A 160 21.76 -13.22 -8.31
N LYS A 161 23.08 -13.45 -8.40
CA LYS A 161 24.07 -13.01 -7.41
C LYS A 161 23.92 -11.54 -7.01
N LYS A 162 23.66 -10.65 -7.97
CA LYS A 162 23.44 -9.22 -7.72
C LYS A 162 22.23 -8.97 -6.83
N PHE A 163 21.13 -9.69 -7.01
CA PHE A 163 19.94 -9.56 -6.18
C PHE A 163 20.19 -10.14 -4.78
N LEU A 164 20.78 -11.34 -4.70
CA LEU A 164 21.09 -11.99 -3.42
C LEU A 164 22.01 -11.15 -2.54
N LEU A 165 22.96 -10.41 -3.12
CA LEU A 165 23.83 -9.49 -2.38
C LEU A 165 23.10 -8.27 -1.82
N ILE A 166 21.93 -7.91 -2.38
CA ILE A 166 21.11 -6.78 -1.92
C ILE A 166 20.12 -7.23 -0.83
N VAL A 167 19.80 -8.53 -0.73
CA VAL A 167 18.86 -9.07 0.28
C VAL A 167 19.21 -8.67 1.72
N PRO A 168 20.48 -8.71 2.19
CA PRO A 168 20.80 -8.24 3.54
C PRO A 168 20.48 -6.76 3.76
N PHE A 169 20.64 -5.93 2.73
CA PHE A 169 20.34 -4.50 2.78
C PHE A 169 18.83 -4.24 2.81
N ILE A 170 18.06 -5.01 2.04
CA ILE A 170 16.59 -5.01 2.12
C ILE A 170 16.16 -5.43 3.53
N GLY A 171 16.75 -6.51 4.05
CA GLY A 171 16.52 -6.99 5.40
C GLY A 171 16.73 -5.89 6.43
N GLN A 172 17.85 -5.18 6.38
CA GLN A 172 18.12 -4.07 7.30
C GLN A 172 17.08 -2.94 7.21
N ALA A 173 16.60 -2.61 6.01
CA ALA A 173 15.59 -1.57 5.81
C ALA A 173 14.20 -1.97 6.35
N VAL A 174 13.80 -3.24 6.19
CA VAL A 174 12.44 -3.70 6.56
C VAL A 174 12.35 -4.28 7.97
N PHE A 175 13.46 -4.79 8.52
CA PHE A 175 13.49 -5.43 9.83
C PHE A 175 13.11 -4.46 10.95
N ALA A 176 13.58 -3.21 10.88
CA ALA A 176 13.21 -2.18 11.84
C ALA A 176 11.70 -1.90 11.82
N GLU A 177 11.10 -1.71 10.63
CA GLU A 177 9.65 -1.48 10.49
C GLU A 177 8.84 -2.64 11.09
N ALA A 178 9.19 -3.89 10.75
CA ALA A 178 8.49 -5.08 11.22
C ALA A 178 8.58 -5.27 12.74
N VAL A 179 9.76 -5.02 13.33
CA VAL A 179 9.98 -5.08 14.77
C VAL A 179 9.14 -4.01 15.47
N PHE A 180 9.25 -2.74 15.06
CA PHE A 180 8.50 -1.65 15.71
C PHE A 180 6.99 -1.88 15.69
N PHE A 181 6.41 -2.28 14.55
CA PHE A 181 4.96 -2.52 14.47
C PHE A 181 4.49 -3.73 15.28
N THR A 182 5.32 -4.76 15.44
CA THR A 182 4.93 -5.96 16.21
C THR A 182 4.89 -5.66 17.71
N TYR A 183 5.88 -4.94 18.23
CA TYR A 183 5.97 -4.66 19.67
C TYR A 183 5.06 -3.52 20.13
N LEU A 184 4.68 -2.58 19.25
CA LEU A 184 3.66 -1.55 19.54
C LEU A 184 2.24 -2.12 19.76
N SER A 185 2.00 -3.39 19.42
CA SER A 185 0.68 -4.03 19.57
C SER A 185 0.49 -4.79 20.91
N ARG A 186 1.54 -4.85 21.74
CA ARG A 186 1.57 -5.66 22.99
C ARG A 186 1.59 -4.82 24.28
N GLU A 187 1.44 -3.52 24.20
CA GLU A 187 1.31 -2.60 25.35
C GLU A 187 -0.04 -1.87 25.29
#